data_AF-A0A846QNQ5-F1
#
_entry.id   AF-A0A846QNQ5-F1
#
_cell.length_a   1.000
_cell.length_b   1.000
_cell.length_c   1.000
_cell.angle_alpha   90.00
_cell.angle_beta   90.00
_cell.angle_gamma   90.00
#
_symmetry.space_group_name_H-M   'P 1'
#
loop_
_entity.id
_entity.type
_entity.pdbx_description
1 polymer ?
#
loop_
_entity_poly.entity_id
_entity_poly.type
_entity_poly.pdbx_seq_one_letter_code
_entity_poly.pdbx_strand_id
1 'polypeptide(L)'
;MPNMDYPGPCPSCALVENCDTEAQRKQRIEHYCKGLEMELNSWKARLFDIFADDKRKTDVEDTLQLIRSTLREIEMQMEKMRFECPMNITGTETAIGRKFEDLRVHYSKALSVLSPGYFGG
;
A
#
# COMPACT_ATOMS: atom_id res chain seq x y z
N MET A 1 -9.49 5.22 31.63
CA MET A 1 -8.14 5.17 31.02
C MET A 1 -8.32 5.25 29.51
N PRO A 2 -7.64 6.19 28.82
CA PRO A 2 -7.88 6.52 27.42
C PRO A 2 -7.14 5.57 26.47
N ASN A 3 -7.59 5.60 25.20
CA ASN A 3 -6.96 5.08 23.98
C ASN A 3 -7.02 3.58 23.71
N MET A 4 -8.05 3.16 22.96
CA MET A 4 -7.87 2.26 21.82
C MET A 4 -8.87 2.63 20.71
N ASP A 5 -8.78 3.89 20.26
CA ASP A 5 -9.21 4.31 18.93
C ASP A 5 -8.22 3.73 17.91
N TYR A 6 -8.40 2.47 17.52
CA TYR A 6 -7.81 1.93 16.30
C TYR A 6 -8.90 1.40 15.39
N PRO A 7 -9.61 2.30 14.67
CA PRO A 7 -10.35 1.86 13.50
C PRO A 7 -9.31 1.49 12.45
N GLY A 8 -9.08 0.19 12.26
CA GLY A 8 -8.32 -0.30 11.11
C GLY A 8 -8.86 0.33 9.82
N PRO A 9 -8.01 0.56 8.80
CA PRO A 9 -8.48 1.14 7.56
C PRO A 9 -9.44 0.12 6.92
N CYS A 10 -10.63 0.61 6.59
CA CYS A 10 -11.77 -0.07 5.97
C CYS A 10 -12.90 -0.55 6.91
N PRO A 11 -13.93 0.29 7.09
CA PRO A 11 -15.31 -0.14 6.99
C PRO A 11 -15.83 0.28 5.61
N SER A 12 -15.76 -0.62 4.63
CA SER A 12 -16.51 -0.64 3.36
C SER A 12 -16.63 0.68 2.56
N CYS A 13 -16.01 0.72 1.37
CA CYS A 13 -16.22 1.77 0.35
C CYS A 13 -17.62 1.79 -0.30
N ALA A 14 -18.63 1.14 0.28
CA ALA A 14 -20.05 1.37 -0.04
C ALA A 14 -20.49 2.84 0.17
N LEU A 15 -19.60 3.68 0.71
CA LEU A 15 -19.82 5.08 0.98
C LEU A 15 -19.54 6.03 -0.20
N VAL A 16 -18.84 5.62 -1.26
CA VAL A 16 -18.65 6.48 -2.47
C VAL A 16 -19.89 6.41 -3.37
N GLU A 17 -20.55 5.26 -3.43
CA GLU A 17 -21.78 5.05 -4.22
C GLU A 17 -22.97 5.85 -3.70
N ASN A 18 -22.93 6.25 -2.41
CA ASN A 18 -23.99 7.02 -1.74
C ASN A 18 -23.62 8.50 -1.53
N CYS A 19 -22.67 9.05 -2.31
CA CYS A 19 -22.32 10.46 -2.21
C CYS A 19 -23.28 11.35 -3.02
N ASP A 20 -24.07 12.17 -2.32
CA ASP A 20 -25.03 13.11 -2.93
C ASP A 20 -24.36 14.30 -3.65
N THR A 21 -23.07 14.57 -3.38
CA THR A 21 -22.34 15.72 -3.96
C THR A 21 -20.90 15.36 -4.37
N GLU A 22 -20.41 16.01 -5.43
CA GLU A 22 -19.04 15.84 -5.95
C GLU A 22 -17.96 16.20 -4.91
N ALA A 23 -18.22 17.22 -4.09
CA ALA A 23 -17.30 17.64 -3.03
C ALA A 23 -17.10 16.55 -1.96
N GLN A 24 -18.18 15.87 -1.56
CA GLN A 24 -18.10 14.76 -0.59
C GLN A 24 -17.38 13.55 -1.18
N ARG A 25 -17.62 13.24 -2.46
CA ARG A 25 -16.91 12.15 -3.17
C ARG A 25 -15.41 12.41 -3.19
N LYS A 26 -15.00 13.63 -3.55
CA LYS A 26 -13.58 14.02 -3.59
C LYS A 26 -12.92 13.90 -2.21
N GLN A 27 -13.58 14.35 -1.14
CA GLN A 27 -13.06 14.19 0.23
C GLN A 27 -12.92 12.73 0.65
N ARG A 28 -13.86 11.85 0.28
CA ARG A 28 -13.76 10.41 0.60
C ARG A 28 -12.62 9.73 -0.16
N ILE A 29 -12.48 10.02 -1.45
CA ILE A 29 -11.37 9.50 -2.28
C ILE A 29 -10.03 10.00 -1.74
N GLU A 30 -9.95 11.27 -1.35
CA GLU A 30 -8.75 11.84 -0.74
C GLU A 30 -8.43 11.16 0.60
N HIS A 31 -9.43 10.91 1.45
CA HIS A 31 -9.23 10.18 2.70
C HIS A 31 -8.74 8.74 2.47
N TYR A 32 -9.33 8.03 1.50
CA TYR A 32 -8.90 6.69 1.11
C TYR A 32 -7.46 6.70 0.59
N CYS A 33 -7.12 7.62 -0.31
CA CYS A 33 -5.76 7.77 -0.83
C CYS A 33 -4.76 8.12 0.28
N LYS A 34 -5.16 8.92 1.28
CA LYS A 34 -4.32 9.23 2.44
C LYS A 34 -4.02 7.97 3.28
N GLY A 35 -5.01 7.09 3.46
CA GLY A 35 -4.80 5.79 4.13
C GLY A 35 -3.79 4.92 3.37
N LEU A 36 -3.96 4.82 2.05
CA LEU A 36 -3.02 4.10 1.17
C LEU A 36 -1.61 4.69 1.23
N GLU A 37 -1.49 6.01 1.23
CA GLU A 37 -0.20 6.70 1.32
C GLU A 37 0.53 6.39 2.63
N MET A 38 -0.19 6.34 3.76
CA MET A 38 0.37 5.93 5.05
C MET A 38 0.89 4.49 5.02
N GLU A 39 0.11 3.56 4.46
CA GLU A 39 0.53 2.16 4.32
C GLU A 39 1.75 2.02 3.40
N LEU A 40 1.74 2.69 2.24
CA LEU A 40 2.87 2.71 1.31
C LEU A 40 4.14 3.26 1.96
N ASN A 41 4.03 4.35 2.72
CA ASN A 41 5.18 4.92 3.42
C ASN A 41 5.72 3.97 4.49
N SER A 42 4.84 3.24 5.20
CA SER A 42 5.27 2.21 6.15
C SER A 42 6.05 1.08 5.48
N TRP A 43 5.61 0.65 4.29
CA TRP A 43 6.29 -0.37 3.49
C TRP A 43 7.62 0.11 2.94
N LYS A 44 7.67 1.32 2.39
CA LYS A 44 8.91 1.95 1.90
C LYS A 44 9.95 2.08 3.00
N ALA A 45 9.54 2.53 4.20
CA ALA A 45 10.44 2.65 5.34
C ALA A 45 11.02 1.30 5.73
N ARG A 46 10.17 0.26 5.82
CA ARG A 46 10.58 -1.11 6.13
C ARG A 46 11.54 -1.72 5.10
N LEU A 47 11.42 -1.32 3.84
CA LEU A 47 12.25 -1.80 2.74
C LEU A 47 13.48 -0.92 2.47
N PHE A 48 13.59 0.22 3.14
CA PHE A 48 14.61 1.22 2.86
C PHE A 48 16.03 0.65 3.01
N ASP A 49 16.30 0.01 4.14
CA ASP A 49 17.64 -0.53 4.44
C ASP A 49 18.06 -1.62 3.46
N ILE A 50 17.10 -2.44 3.00
CA ILE A 50 17.34 -3.53 2.04
C ILE A 50 17.57 -3.01 0.64
N PHE A 51 16.86 -1.94 0.25
CA PHE A 51 17.11 -1.28 -1.01
C PHE A 51 18.43 -0.49 -1.02
N ALA A 52 18.91 -0.05 0.14
CA ALA A 52 20.18 0.65 0.29
C ALA A 52 21.40 -0.30 0.31
N ASP A 53 21.26 -1.54 0.78
CA ASP A 53 22.37 -2.51 0.80
C ASP A 53 22.59 -3.15 -0.59
N ASP A 54 23.54 -2.62 -1.37
CA ASP A 54 23.92 -3.15 -2.69
C ASP A 54 24.58 -4.54 -2.63
N LYS A 55 25.15 -4.96 -1.49
CA LYS A 55 26.01 -6.15 -1.43
C LYS A 55 25.25 -7.47 -1.38
N ARG A 56 23.95 -7.43 -1.09
CA ARG A 56 23.10 -8.63 -0.90
C ARG A 56 21.94 -8.71 -1.89
N LYS A 57 21.91 -7.80 -2.87
CA LYS A 57 20.88 -7.75 -3.91
C LYS A 57 20.90 -8.99 -4.78
N THR A 58 22.05 -9.59 -5.07
CA THR A 58 22.18 -10.65 -6.10
C THR A 58 21.27 -11.86 -5.91
N ASP A 59 20.98 -12.27 -4.67
CA ASP A 59 20.19 -13.49 -4.42
C ASP A 59 18.67 -13.21 -4.31
N VAL A 60 18.29 -11.95 -4.13
CA VAL A 60 16.90 -11.51 -3.95
C VAL A 60 16.49 -10.41 -4.92
N GLU A 61 17.32 -10.11 -5.92
CA GLU A 61 17.18 -8.95 -6.81
C GLU A 61 15.84 -8.94 -7.51
N ASP A 62 15.47 -10.07 -8.10
CA ASP A 62 14.19 -10.27 -8.78
C ASP A 62 13.01 -10.04 -7.82
N THR A 63 13.12 -10.51 -6.57
CA THR A 63 12.07 -10.35 -5.57
C THR A 63 11.96 -8.90 -5.11
N LEU A 64 13.09 -8.21 -4.94
CA LEU A 64 13.15 -6.79 -4.62
C LEU A 64 12.61 -5.93 -5.77
N GLN A 65 12.85 -6.33 -7.02
CA GLN A 65 12.30 -5.67 -8.20
C GLN A 65 10.79 -5.84 -8.28
N LEU A 66 10.26 -7.04 -7.99
CA LEU A 66 8.81 -7.28 -7.88
C LEU A 66 8.19 -6.39 -6.81
N ILE A 67 8.77 -6.35 -5.61
CA ILE A 67 8.34 -5.47 -4.51
C ILE A 67 8.30 -4.00 -4.96
N ARG A 68 9.35 -3.51 -5.63
CA ARG A 68 9.39 -2.14 -6.17
C ARG A 68 8.29 -1.90 -7.21
N SER A 69 8.07 -2.85 -8.12
CA SER A 69 7.01 -2.75 -9.13
C SER A 69 5.64 -2.66 -8.48
N THR A 70 5.36 -3.55 -7.51
CA THR A 70 4.09 -3.57 -6.78
C THR A 70 3.84 -2.26 -6.05
N LEU A 71 4.84 -1.71 -5.35
CA LEU A 71 4.72 -0.40 -4.68
C LEU A 71 4.40 0.72 -5.67
N ARG A 72 5.12 0.78 -6.79
CA ARG A 72 4.89 1.79 -7.84
C ARG A 72 3.52 1.66 -8.49
N GLU A 73 3.04 0.45 -8.70
CA GLU A 73 1.71 0.21 -9.25
C GLU A 73 0.59 0.68 -8.32
N ILE A 74 0.74 0.49 -7.01
CA ILE A 74 -0.22 1.00 -6.02
C ILE A 74 -0.19 2.55 -6.02
N GLU A 75 0.98 3.17 -6.09
CA GLU A 75 1.11 4.63 -6.22
C GLU A 75 0.43 5.18 -7.47
N MET A 76 0.64 4.54 -8.62
CA MET A 76 0.00 4.93 -9.88
C MET A 76 -1.53 4.81 -9.80
N GLN A 77 -2.04 3.76 -9.13
CA GLN A 77 -3.48 3.61 -8.92
C GLN A 77 -4.04 4.69 -7.98
N MET A 78 -3.29 5.06 -6.93
CA MET A 78 -3.64 6.17 -6.04
C MET A 78 -3.71 7.50 -6.79
N GLU A 79 -2.69 7.85 -7.57
CA GLU A 79 -2.68 9.08 -8.37
C GLU A 79 -3.81 9.10 -9.42
N LYS A 80 -4.07 7.95 -10.06
CA LYS A 80 -5.20 7.80 -10.98
C LYS A 80 -6.54 8.05 -10.28
N MET A 81 -6.75 7.53 -9.08
CA MET A 81 -7.98 7.78 -8.31
C MET A 81 -8.13 9.25 -7.91
N ARG A 82 -7.03 9.92 -7.52
CA ARG A 82 -7.01 11.36 -7.21
C ARG A 82 -7.36 12.21 -8.42
N PHE A 83 -6.87 11.82 -9.60
CA PHE A 83 -7.11 12.54 -10.86
C PHE A 83 -8.51 12.30 -11.43
N GLU A 84 -8.94 11.03 -11.51
CA GLU A 84 -10.20 10.64 -12.18
C GLU A 84 -11.44 10.78 -11.27
N CYS A 85 -11.27 10.83 -9.95
CA CYS A 85 -12.36 10.93 -8.96
C CYS A 85 -13.53 9.96 -9.26
N PRO A 86 -13.26 8.65 -9.42
CA PRO A 86 -14.24 7.69 -9.95
C PRO A 86 -15.47 7.54 -9.03
N MET A 87 -16.62 7.27 -9.65
CA MET A 87 -17.90 7.07 -8.95
C MET A 87 -17.94 5.76 -8.13
N ASN A 88 -17.14 4.77 -8.51
CA ASN A 88 -16.98 3.51 -7.80
C ASN A 88 -15.49 3.17 -7.75
N ILE A 89 -15.01 2.77 -6.57
CA ILE A 89 -13.62 2.36 -6.32
C ILE A 89 -13.47 0.89 -5.94
N THR A 90 -14.55 0.12 -5.80
CA THR A 90 -14.54 -1.28 -5.32
C THR A 90 -13.64 -2.18 -6.17
N GLY A 91 -13.67 -2.02 -7.49
CA GLY A 91 -12.78 -2.76 -8.39
C GLY A 91 -11.30 -2.41 -8.16
N THR A 92 -11.01 -1.12 -8.02
CA THR A 92 -9.66 -0.62 -7.73
C THR A 92 -9.19 -1.03 -6.34
N GLU A 93 -10.04 -0.96 -5.32
CA GLU A 93 -9.76 -1.38 -3.95
C GLU A 93 -9.45 -2.87 -3.89
N THR A 94 -10.23 -3.70 -4.59
CA THR A 94 -9.95 -5.15 -4.69
C THR A 94 -8.60 -5.41 -5.34
N ALA A 95 -8.27 -4.65 -6.40
CA ALA A 95 -6.98 -4.77 -7.07
C ALA A 95 -5.81 -4.33 -6.18
N ILE A 96 -5.97 -3.22 -5.44
CA ILE A 96 -4.98 -2.72 -4.48
C ILE A 96 -4.80 -3.71 -3.33
N GLY A 97 -5.88 -4.25 -2.78
CA GLY A 97 -5.84 -5.26 -1.72
C GLY A 97 -5.05 -6.50 -2.14
N ARG A 98 -5.26 -6.99 -3.36
CA ARG A 98 -4.45 -8.09 -3.93
C ARG A 98 -2.98 -7.72 -4.07
N LYS A 99 -2.66 -6.49 -4.51
CA LYS A 99 -1.26 -6.04 -4.60
C LYS A 99 -0.58 -5.98 -3.24
N PHE A 100 -1.28 -5.58 -2.17
CA PHE A 100 -0.72 -5.65 -0.82
C PHE A 100 -0.51 -7.08 -0.33
N GLU A 101 -1.39 -8.01 -0.71
CA GLU A 101 -1.19 -9.43 -0.44
C GLU A 101 0.07 -9.95 -1.16
N ASP A 102 0.20 -9.67 -2.46
CA ASP A 102 1.37 -10.04 -3.27
C ASP A 102 2.66 -9.42 -2.69
N LEU A 103 2.60 -8.16 -2.27
CA LEU A 103 3.70 -7.46 -1.60
C LEU A 103 4.15 -8.20 -0.33
N ARG A 104 3.20 -8.63 0.52
CA ARG A 104 3.49 -9.42 1.73
C ARG A 104 4.14 -10.75 1.37
N VAL A 105 3.66 -11.45 0.35
CA VAL A 105 4.23 -12.72 -0.10
C VAL A 105 5.67 -12.53 -0.59
N HIS A 106 5.92 -11.54 -1.44
CA HIS A 106 7.27 -11.24 -1.93
C HIS A 106 8.21 -10.82 -0.80
N TYR A 107 7.71 -10.01 0.13
CA TYR A 107 8.44 -9.60 1.32
C TYR A 107 8.82 -10.79 2.20
N SER A 108 7.89 -11.69 2.50
CA SER A 108 8.15 -12.92 3.25
C SER A 108 9.16 -13.83 2.55
N LYS A 109 9.11 -13.91 1.21
CA LYS A 109 10.10 -14.65 0.43
C LYS A 109 11.49 -14.01 0.55
N ALA A 110 11.59 -12.69 0.43
CA ALA A 110 12.87 -11.99 0.63
C ALA A 110 13.43 -12.22 2.04
N LEU A 111 12.58 -12.18 3.07
CA LEU A 111 12.90 -12.50 4.47
C LEU A 111 13.37 -13.94 4.68
N SER A 112 12.96 -14.90 3.85
CA SER A 112 13.42 -16.29 3.99
C SER A 112 14.88 -16.48 3.53
N VAL A 113 15.38 -15.56 2.70
CA VAL A 113 16.73 -15.58 2.15
C VAL A 113 17.64 -14.62 2.91
N LEU A 114 17.11 -13.47 3.32
CA LEU A 114 17.80 -12.47 4.13
C LEU A 114 17.65 -12.83 5.62
N SER A 115 18.76 -12.93 6.36
CA SER A 115 18.74 -13.29 7.78
C SER A 115 17.80 -12.37 8.61
N PRO A 116 17.12 -12.86 9.68
CA PRO A 116 16.15 -12.08 10.45
C PRO A 116 16.68 -10.76 11.05
N GLY A 117 17.99 -10.60 11.21
CA GLY A 117 18.62 -9.38 11.72
C GLY A 117 18.69 -8.20 10.73
N TYR A 118 18.07 -8.31 9.55
CA TYR A 118 18.09 -7.27 8.51
C TYR A 118 16.80 -6.46 8.40
N PHE A 119 15.67 -6.99 8.87
CA PHE A 119 14.39 -6.28 8.85
C PHE A 119 14.11 -5.73 10.24
N GLY A 120 14.76 -4.61 10.55
CA GLY A 120 14.59 -3.85 11.79
C GLY A 120 15.58 -4.25 12.89
N GLY A 121 16.20 -3.23 13.48
CA GLY A 121 16.49 -3.24 14.91
C GLY A 121 15.21 -3.00 15.70
#